data_AF-A0A2N2E103-F1
#
_entry.id   AF-A0A2N2E103-F1
#
_cell.length_a   1.000
_cell.length_b   1.000
_cell.length_c   1.000
_cell.angle_alpha   90.00
_cell.angle_beta   90.00
_cell.angle_gamma   90.00
#
_symmetry.space_group_name_H-M   'P 1'
#
loop_
_entity.id
_entity.type
_entity.pdbx_description
1 polymer ?
#
loop_
_entity_poly.entity_id
_entity_poly.type
_entity_poly.pdbx_seq_one_letter_code
_entity_poly.pdbx_strand_id
1 'polypeptide(L)' 'MTCSKRNALKNLEFHVKSQDYFGTLATVLSLNKQTGQEIPDSVIEDLMYLQRNYKIENK' A
#
# COMPACT_ATOMS: atom_id res chain seq x y z
N MET A 1 5.62 18.64 14.35
CA MET A 1 4.68 17.86 13.50
C MET A 1 5.48 16.78 12.73
N THR A 2 5.92 15.70 13.39
CA THR A 2 6.82 14.68 12.76
C THR A 2 6.40 13.23 13.03
N CYS A 3 5.15 13.00 13.44
CA CYS A 3 4.68 11.67 13.85
C CYS A 3 4.21 10.77 12.68
N SER A 4 3.92 11.34 11.51
CA SER A 4 3.27 10.59 10.40
C SER A 4 4.24 9.71 9.58
N LYS A 5 5.44 10.22 9.24
CA LYS A 5 6.38 9.51 8.34
C LYS A 5 6.99 8.23 8.92
N ARG A 6 7.19 8.16 10.25
CA ARG A 6 7.79 6.99 10.90
C ARG A 6 6.87 5.77 10.93
N ASN A 7 5.56 5.98 10.96
CA ASN A 7 4.59 4.88 10.90
C ASN A 7 4.45 4.33 9.47
N ALA A 8 4.52 5.20 8.45
CA ALA A 8 4.49 4.78 7.06
C ALA A 8 5.62 3.81 6.70
N LEU A 9 6.85 4.07 7.15
CA LEU A 9 8.01 3.22 6.87
C LEU A 9 7.91 1.83 7.54
N LYS A 10 7.43 1.78 8.80
CA LYS A 10 7.22 0.51 9.50
C LYS A 10 6.13 -0.34 8.87
N ASN A 11 5.05 0.29 8.40
CA ASN A 11 3.99 -0.40 7.68
C ASN A 11 4.49 -0.92 6.33
N LEU A 12 5.30 -0.12 5.61
CA LEU A 12 5.92 -0.54 4.36
C LEU A 12 6.82 -1.78 4.55
N GLU A 13 7.68 -1.79 5.57
CA GLU A 13 8.52 -2.95 5.88
C GLU A 13 7.71 -4.19 6.28
N PHE A 14 6.57 -4.01 6.97
CA PHE A 14 5.67 -5.09 7.31
C PHE A 14 5.05 -5.71 6.06
N HIS A 15 4.50 -4.89 5.16
CA HIS A 15 3.88 -5.35 3.92
C HIS A 15 4.88 -6.05 2.99
N VAL A 16 6.12 -5.55 2.87
CA VAL A 16 7.18 -6.20 2.08
C VAL A 16 7.53 -7.60 2.64
N LYS A 17 7.57 -7.76 3.96
CA LYS A 17 7.89 -9.05 4.61
C LYS A 17 6.74 -10.05 4.53
N SER A 18 5.49 -9.60 4.44
CA SER A 18 4.31 -10.47 4.38
C SER A 18 3.90 -10.88 2.95
N GLN A 19 4.78 -10.71 1.95
CA GLN A 19 4.44 -10.87 0.52
C GLN A 19 3.21 -10.04 0.13
N ASP A 20 3.03 -8.89 0.77
CA ASP A 20 1.91 -7.98 0.60
C ASP A 20 2.27 -6.91 -0.43
N TYR A 21 2.41 -7.39 -1.66
CA TYR A 21 2.81 -6.59 -2.80
C TYR A 21 1.73 -5.55 -3.16
N PHE A 22 0.45 -5.94 -3.13
CA PHE A 22 -0.63 -5.02 -3.49
C PHE A 22 -0.94 -4.00 -2.39
N GLY A 23 -0.86 -4.37 -1.10
CA GLY A 23 -1.00 -3.42 0.01
C GLY A 23 0.17 -2.45 0.12
N THR A 24 1.39 -2.91 -0.20
CA THR A 24 2.55 -2.02 -0.38
C THR A 24 2.28 -0.97 -1.46
N LEU A 25 1.80 -1.40 -2.63
CA LEU A 25 1.50 -0.48 -3.73
C LEU A 25 0.36 0.48 -3.40
N ALA A 26 -0.72 -0.01 -2.77
CA ALA A 26 -1.84 0.80 -2.30
C ALA A 26 -1.37 1.91 -1.34
N THR A 27 -0.41 1.58 -0.46
CA THR A 27 0.18 2.54 0.48
C THR A 27 0.99 3.61 -0.25
N VAL A 28 1.86 3.24 -1.20
CA VAL A 28 2.65 4.19 -1.99
C VAL A 28 1.74 5.14 -2.77
N LEU A 29 0.70 4.61 -3.41
CA LEU A 29 -0.27 5.43 -4.15
C LEU A 29 -1.06 6.35 -3.22
N SER A 30 -1.45 5.88 -2.03
CA SER A 30 -2.12 6.72 -1.02
C SER A 30 -1.22 7.90 -0.57
N LEU A 31 0.08 7.66 -0.43
CA LEU A 31 1.06 8.72 -0.11
C LEU A 31 1.22 9.72 -1.26
N ASN A 32 1.26 9.23 -2.50
CA ASN A 32 1.32 10.08 -3.69
C ASN A 32 0.05 10.93 -3.87
N LYS A 33 -1.12 10.39 -3.52
CA LYS A 33 -2.36 11.17 -3.49
C LYS A 33 -2.28 12.35 -2.52
N GLN A 34 -1.64 12.16 -1.36
CA GLN A 34 -1.43 13.23 -0.38
C GLN A 34 -0.45 14.32 -0.87
N THR A 35 0.41 14.02 -1.85
CA THR A 35 1.31 15.02 -2.46
C THR A 35 0.67 15.81 -3.60
N GLY A 36 -0.61 15.55 -3.90
CA GLY A 36 -1.39 16.25 -4.92
C GLY A 36 -1.45 15.55 -6.27
N GLN A 37 -1.01 14.28 -6.36
CA GLN A 37 -1.27 13.48 -7.54
C GLN A 37 -2.73 13.00 -7.55
N GLU A 38 -3.41 13.13 -8.69
CA GLU A 38 -4.75 12.58 -8.84
C GLU A 38 -4.66 11.06 -8.98
N ILE A 39 -4.99 10.37 -7.89
CA ILE A 39 -5.12 8.92 -7.87
C ILE A 39 -6.56 8.59 -7.45
N PRO A 40 -7.33 7.89 -8.30
CA PRO A 40 -8.69 7.47 -7.96
C PRO A 40 -8.69 6.54 -6.74
N ASP A 41 -9.63 6.74 -5.82
CA ASP A 41 -9.77 5.87 -4.64
C ASP A 41 -10.06 4.42 -5.02
N SER A 42 -10.77 4.22 -6.14
CA SER A 42 -11.07 2.88 -6.69
C SER A 42 -9.80 2.06 -6.93
N VAL A 43 -8.70 2.69 -7.36
CA VAL A 43 -7.43 1.98 -7.60
C VAL A 43 -6.82 1.49 -6.28
N ILE A 44 -6.92 2.27 -5.21
CA ILE A 44 -6.45 1.88 -3.88
C ILE A 44 -7.32 0.74 -3.34
N GLU A 45 -8.64 0.85 -3.50
CA GLU A 45 -9.59 -0.19 -3.09
C GLU A 45 -9.39 -1.51 -3.84
N ASP A 46 -9.17 -1.46 -5.15
CA ASP A 46 -8.91 -2.63 -6.00
C ASP A 46 -7.62 -3.35 -5.59
N LEU A 47 -6.56 -2.60 -5.29
CA LEU A 47 -5.30 -3.19 -4.79
C LEU A 47 -5.48 -3.87 -3.44
N MET A 48 -6.23 -3.26 -2.53
CA MET A 48 -6.56 -3.88 -1.25
C MET A 48 -7.50 -5.08 -1.41
N TYR A 49 -8.38 -5.07 -2.42
CA TYR A 49 -9.18 -6.24 -2.79
C TYR A 49 -8.30 -7.38 -3.30
N LEU A 50 -7.37 -7.10 -4.22
CA LEU A 50 -6.46 -8.09 -4.77
C LEU A 50 -5.61 -8.73 -3.68
N GLN A 51 -5.05 -7.93 -2.77
CA GLN A 51 -4.28 -8.45 -1.65
C GLN A 51 -5.08 -9.43 -0.77
N ARG A 52 -6.35 -9.10 -0.50
CA ARG A 52 -7.20 -9.91 0.39
C ARG A 52 -7.66 -11.21 -0.26
N ASN A 53 -7.82 -11.22 -1.59
CA ASN A 53 -8.44 -12.34 -2.30
C ASN A 53 -7.45 -13.19 -3.10
N TYR A 54 -6.26 -12.68 -3.40
CA TYR A 54 -5.26 -13.37 -4.21
C TYR A 54 -3.96 -13.50 -3.42
N LYS A 55 -3.59 -14.75 -3.10
CA LYS A 55 -2.26 -15.06 -2.59
C LYS A 55 -1.33 -15.26 -3.78
N ILE A 56 -0.21 -14.54 -3.79
CA ILE A 56 0.84 -14.76 -4.77
C ILE A 56 1.59 -16.02 -4.33
N GLU A 57 1.20 -17.17 -4.87
CA GLU A 57 1.92 -18.42 -4.65
C GLU A 57 3.14 -18.46 -5.58
N ASN A 58 4.35 -18.48 -5.00
CA ASN A 58 5.55 -18.82 -5.75
C ASN A 58 5.51 -20.34 -6.02
N LYS A 59 5.46 -20.72 -7.31
CA LYS A 59 5.68 -22.09 -7.76
C LYS A 59 7.14 -22.51 -7.62
#